data_AF-R4LF91-F1
#
_entry.id   AF-R4LF91-F1
#
_cell.length_a   1.000
_cell.length_b   1.000
_cell.length_c   1.000
_cell.angle_alpha   90.00
_cell.angle_beta   90.00
_cell.angle_gamma   90.00
#
_symmetry.space_group_name_H-M   'P 1'
#
loop_
_entity.id
_entity.type
_entity.pdbx_description
1 polymer ?
#
loop_
_entity_poly.entity_id
_entity_poly.type
_entity_poly.pdbx_seq_one_letter_code
_entity_poly.pdbx_strand_id
1 'polypeptide(L)'
;MAVDLSASLDFGTAKYLKSDLVLAAATAMAHLTVRGGNRIGAVVGTGAGRVGKPQRTGLFRRRKHQEAPVAEHGPVVRMPARPGRKEAQGLLRAIARTEIRPGRADLGELIDMLNRPPRRRGVAVVISDFLAPVESWSRPVRKLGVRHDVLAIEVVDPRELELPDVGVLTLADPETGALHEVHTGDAKLRARYAEAAGQQRGEIARALRAAGAAHLRLRTDTDWLLDMVRFVAAQRHARTRGTTR
;
A
#
# COMPACT_ATOMS: atom_id res chain seq x y z
N MET A 1 4.37 8.36 -8.60
CA MET A 1 4.26 7.38 -7.51
C MET A 1 2.82 7.34 -7.07
N ALA A 2 2.21 6.16 -6.97
CA ALA A 2 0.94 5.98 -6.27
C ALA A 2 1.31 5.58 -4.85
N VAL A 3 0.82 6.34 -3.88
CA VAL A 3 1.10 6.11 -2.46
C VAL A 3 -0.23 5.93 -1.76
N ASP A 4 -0.45 4.74 -1.26
CA ASP A 4 -1.56 4.45 -0.38
C ASP A 4 -1.19 4.97 1.02
N LEU A 5 -2.07 5.76 1.64
CA LEU A 5 -2.04 6.22 3.02
C LEU A 5 -3.44 6.01 3.64
N SER A 6 -3.92 4.77 3.56
CA SER A 6 -5.15 4.31 4.23
C SER A 6 -4.90 3.89 5.68
N ALA A 7 -5.99 3.72 6.44
CA ALA A 7 -5.95 3.46 7.88
C ALA A 7 -5.10 2.25 8.29
N SER A 8 -4.94 1.25 7.42
CA SER A 8 -4.07 0.09 7.68
C SER A 8 -2.58 0.46 7.78
N LEU A 9 -2.19 1.68 7.41
CA LEU A 9 -0.82 2.16 7.46
C LEU A 9 -0.47 2.92 8.74
N ASP A 10 -1.46 3.27 9.57
CA ASP A 10 -1.23 3.70 10.96
C ASP A 10 -0.88 2.52 11.88
N PHE A 11 -0.94 1.29 11.36
CA PHE A 11 -0.53 0.09 12.08
C PHE A 11 1.00 -0.05 12.09
N GLY A 12 1.53 -0.44 13.24
CA GLY A 12 2.92 -0.85 13.41
C GLY A 12 3.16 -1.34 14.82
N THR A 13 3.77 -2.51 14.94
CA THR A 13 3.97 -3.19 16.23
C THR A 13 5.44 -3.44 16.56
N ALA A 14 6.33 -2.95 15.70
CA ALA A 14 7.77 -3.15 15.76
C ALA A 14 8.51 -1.80 15.80
N LYS A 15 9.60 -1.65 15.04
CA LYS A 15 10.49 -0.47 15.10
C LYS A 15 9.91 0.78 14.41
N TYR A 16 9.00 0.56 13.46
CA TYR A 16 8.44 1.59 12.60
C TYR A 16 6.93 1.36 12.46
N LEU A 17 6.17 2.44 12.23
CA LEU A 17 4.83 2.32 11.66
C LEU A 17 4.93 1.93 10.17
N LYS A 18 3.87 1.34 9.61
CA LYS A 18 3.81 1.12 8.17
C LYS A 18 3.89 2.45 7.40
N SER A 19 3.27 3.52 7.92
CA SER A 19 3.36 4.88 7.37
C SER A 19 4.80 5.44 7.35
N ASP A 20 5.62 5.12 8.35
CA ASP A 20 7.05 5.48 8.36
C ASP A 20 7.81 4.81 7.21
N LEU A 21 7.54 3.51 6.97
CA LEU A 21 8.13 2.79 5.85
C LEU A 21 7.66 3.29 4.50
N VAL A 22 6.39 3.70 4.38
CA VAL A 22 5.86 4.35 3.18
C VAL A 22 6.61 5.65 2.90
N LEU A 23 6.80 6.50 3.92
CA LEU A 23 7.55 7.75 3.79
C LEU A 23 9.04 7.50 3.49
N ALA A 24 9.66 6.51 4.12
CA ALA A 24 11.04 6.12 3.88
C ALA A 24 11.24 5.62 2.44
N ALA A 25 10.37 4.74 1.96
CA ALA A 25 10.38 4.25 0.58
C ALA A 25 10.16 5.41 -0.42
N ALA A 26 9.20 6.29 -0.16
CA ALA A 26 8.97 7.47 -0.99
C ALA A 26 10.20 8.38 -1.04
N THR A 27 10.83 8.62 0.11
CA THR A 27 12.05 9.44 0.25
C THR A 27 13.21 8.84 -0.53
N ALA A 28 13.42 7.54 -0.40
CA ALA A 28 14.48 6.85 -1.11
C ALA A 28 14.26 6.86 -2.62
N MET A 29 13.05 6.57 -3.09
CA MET A 29 12.73 6.63 -4.51
C MET A 29 12.89 8.04 -5.05
N ALA A 30 12.48 9.07 -4.30
CA ALA A 30 12.74 10.45 -4.66
C ALA A 30 14.24 10.74 -4.76
N HIS A 31 15.03 10.33 -3.76
CA HIS A 31 16.47 10.59 -3.76
C HIS A 31 17.20 9.88 -4.91
N LEU A 32 16.84 8.62 -5.18
CA LEU A 32 17.42 7.81 -6.25
C LEU A 32 17.01 8.30 -7.65
N THR A 33 15.85 8.95 -7.78
CA THR A 33 15.34 9.36 -9.10
C THR A 33 15.59 10.83 -9.43
N VAL A 34 15.77 11.73 -8.46
CA VAL A 34 15.87 13.19 -8.69
C VAL A 34 17.10 13.64 -9.49
N ARG A 35 18.16 12.83 -9.56
CA ARG A 35 19.36 13.19 -10.35
C ARG A 35 19.06 13.14 -11.86
N GLY A 36 19.75 13.97 -12.65
CA GLY A 36 19.73 13.88 -14.12
C GLY A 36 18.49 14.46 -14.82
N GLY A 37 17.76 15.39 -14.20
CA GLY A 37 16.62 16.08 -14.85
C GLY A 37 15.30 15.29 -14.86
N ASN A 38 15.26 14.15 -14.16
CA ASN A 38 14.04 13.37 -13.98
C ASN A 38 12.96 14.17 -13.23
N ARG A 39 11.71 13.92 -13.62
CA ARG A 39 10.53 14.56 -13.02
C ARG A 39 9.87 13.58 -12.05
N ILE A 40 9.59 14.03 -10.84
CA ILE A 40 8.89 13.24 -9.84
C ILE A 40 7.54 13.87 -9.52
N GLY A 41 6.51 13.03 -9.46
CA GLY A 41 5.16 13.41 -9.06
C GLY A 41 4.48 12.24 -8.36
N ALA A 42 3.45 12.52 -7.58
CA ALA A 42 2.76 11.54 -6.77
C ALA A 42 1.24 11.71 -6.80
N VAL A 43 0.55 10.62 -6.55
CA VAL A 43 -0.88 10.56 -6.24
C VAL A 43 -0.95 9.84 -4.91
N VAL A 44 -1.57 10.46 -3.92
CA VAL A 44 -1.66 9.95 -2.56
C VAL A 44 -3.13 9.72 -2.23
N GLY A 45 -3.51 8.49 -1.95
CA GLY A 45 -4.85 8.18 -1.48
C GLY A 45 -4.89 8.22 0.03
N THR A 46 -5.89 8.90 0.58
CA THR A 46 -6.24 8.80 2.00
C THR A 46 -7.52 7.99 2.12
N GLY A 47 -7.71 7.29 3.24
CA GLY A 47 -8.89 6.44 3.44
C GLY A 47 -10.23 7.16 3.17
N ALA A 48 -11.23 6.38 2.72
CA ALA A 48 -12.61 6.82 2.53
C ALA A 48 -13.26 7.20 3.86
N GLY A 49 -13.24 8.49 4.20
CA GLY A 49 -13.76 9.00 5.47
C GLY A 49 -15.29 8.84 5.62
N ARG A 50 -15.76 7.67 6.05
CA ARG A 50 -17.01 7.50 6.82
C ARG A 50 -16.88 6.28 7.76
N VAL A 51 -16.80 6.57 9.05
CA VAL A 51 -16.99 5.60 10.14
C VAL A 51 -18.46 5.17 10.12
N GLY A 52 -18.76 3.89 9.92
CA GLY A 52 -20.10 3.35 10.11
C GLY A 52 -20.52 3.59 11.56
N LYS A 53 -21.69 4.22 11.80
CA LYS A 53 -22.21 4.43 13.16
C LYS A 53 -22.29 3.07 13.89
N PRO A 54 -21.93 2.98 15.19
CA PRO A 54 -22.09 1.75 15.95
C PRO A 54 -23.56 1.34 15.92
N GLN A 55 -23.84 0.11 15.47
CA GLN A 55 -25.19 -0.43 15.49
C GLN A 55 -25.63 -0.58 16.95
N ARG A 56 -26.43 0.37 17.44
CA ARG A 56 -27.19 0.20 18.68
C ARG A 56 -28.24 -0.87 18.41
N THR A 57 -28.14 -2.00 19.11
CA THR A 57 -29.19 -3.02 19.17
C THR A 57 -30.46 -2.40 19.77
N GLY A 58 -31.41 -2.05 18.90
CA GLY A 58 -32.75 -1.63 19.27
C GLY A 58 -33.76 -2.27 18.32
N LEU A 59 -34.65 -3.10 18.87
CA LEU A 59 -35.80 -3.68 18.18
C LEU A 59 -36.60 -2.58 17.46
N PHE A 60 -36.91 -2.79 16.17
CA PHE A 60 -38.19 -2.51 15.46
C PHE A 60 -38.02 -2.23 13.95
N ARG A 61 -38.53 -3.17 13.14
CA ARG A 61 -39.30 -3.07 11.88
C ARG A 61 -38.76 -2.33 10.63
N ARG A 62 -38.49 -3.16 9.58
CA ARG A 62 -38.69 -3.03 8.10
C ARG A 62 -39.20 -1.66 7.56
N ARG A 63 -38.71 -1.10 6.43
CA ARG A 63 -38.71 -1.68 5.05
C ARG A 63 -37.91 -0.81 4.03
N LYS A 64 -37.32 -1.50 3.03
CA LYS A 64 -37.09 -1.16 1.60
C LYS A 64 -36.59 0.24 1.19
N HIS A 65 -35.29 0.34 0.93
CA HIS A 65 -34.64 0.52 -0.38
C HIS A 65 -33.13 0.56 -0.08
N GLN A 66 -32.41 -0.56 -0.24
CA GLN A 66 -30.95 -0.53 -0.17
C GLN A 66 -30.44 -0.29 -1.58
N GLU A 67 -30.39 0.98 -1.97
CA GLU A 67 -29.32 1.40 -2.89
C GLU A 67 -28.00 1.04 -2.20
N ALA A 68 -27.17 0.25 -2.87
CA ALA A 68 -25.83 -0.03 -2.41
C ALA A 68 -25.13 1.32 -2.20
N PRO A 69 -24.53 1.58 -1.02
CA PRO A 69 -23.79 2.82 -0.84
C PRO A 69 -22.63 2.80 -1.84
N VAL A 70 -22.66 3.71 -2.80
CA VAL A 70 -21.51 4.04 -3.63
C VAL A 70 -20.40 4.42 -2.64
N ALA A 71 -19.33 3.64 -2.60
CA ALA A 71 -18.18 3.94 -1.76
C ALA A 71 -17.68 5.35 -2.11
N GLU A 72 -17.85 6.31 -1.20
CA GLU A 72 -17.24 7.63 -1.33
C GLU A 72 -15.73 7.44 -1.16
N HIS A 73 -15.00 7.35 -2.26
CA HIS A 73 -13.54 7.27 -2.26
C HIS A 73 -12.95 8.46 -1.47
N GLY A 74 -11.97 8.17 -0.60
CA GLY A 74 -11.33 9.18 0.23
C GLY A 74 -10.58 10.25 -0.58
N PRO A 75 -10.22 11.39 0.03
CA PRO A 75 -9.55 12.46 -0.69
C PRO A 75 -8.22 11.97 -1.29
N VAL A 76 -8.06 12.22 -2.58
CA VAL A 76 -6.81 11.94 -3.31
C VAL A 76 -6.02 13.23 -3.49
N VAL A 77 -4.80 13.27 -2.97
CA VAL A 77 -3.87 14.38 -3.17
C VAL A 77 -3.01 14.12 -4.39
N ARG A 78 -3.11 14.99 -5.40
CA ARG A 78 -2.33 14.88 -6.63
C ARG A 78 -1.25 15.94 -6.72
N MET A 79 -0.02 15.48 -6.92
CA MET A 79 1.17 16.30 -7.10
C MET A 79 1.72 16.13 -8.53
N PRO A 80 1.83 17.20 -9.32
CA PRO A 80 2.31 17.12 -10.69
C PRO A 80 3.78 16.69 -10.74
N ALA A 81 4.18 16.03 -11.83
CA ALA A 81 5.57 15.64 -12.01
C ALA A 81 6.44 16.85 -12.38
N ARG A 82 7.34 17.24 -11.48
CA ARG A 82 8.25 18.38 -11.67
C ARG A 82 9.71 17.96 -11.46
N PRO A 83 10.66 18.57 -12.19
CA PRO A 83 12.08 18.30 -12.00
C PRO A 83 12.64 19.03 -10.79
N GLY A 84 13.77 18.54 -10.28
CA GLY A 84 14.59 19.25 -9.30
C GLY A 84 14.34 18.87 -7.84
N ARG A 85 15.36 19.10 -7.02
CA ARG A 85 15.40 18.68 -5.61
C ARG A 85 14.35 19.39 -4.75
N LYS A 86 14.09 20.68 -5.01
CA LYS A 86 13.10 21.47 -4.28
C LYS A 86 11.69 20.89 -4.42
N GLU A 87 11.33 20.49 -5.64
CA GLU A 87 10.03 19.89 -5.95
C GLU A 87 9.89 18.51 -5.34
N ALA A 88 10.95 17.69 -5.39
CA ALA A 88 10.97 16.41 -4.69
C ALA A 88 10.80 16.54 -3.18
N GLN A 89 11.49 17.50 -2.54
CA GLN A 89 11.30 17.78 -1.12
C GLN A 89 9.91 18.32 -0.80
N GLY A 90 9.32 19.13 -1.70
CA GLY A 90 7.93 19.57 -1.60
C GLY A 90 6.95 18.40 -1.59
N LEU A 91 7.13 17.46 -2.52
CA LEU A 91 6.35 16.23 -2.61
C LEU A 91 6.48 15.37 -1.34
N LEU A 92 7.70 15.16 -0.83
CA LEU A 92 7.90 14.39 0.40
C LEU A 92 7.26 15.06 1.62
N ARG A 93 7.34 16.40 1.71
CA ARG A 93 6.65 17.16 2.76
C ARG A 93 5.13 17.06 2.65
N ALA A 94 4.58 17.02 1.44
CA ALA A 94 3.15 16.84 1.24
C ALA A 94 2.70 15.43 1.66
N ILE A 95 3.44 14.39 1.30
CA ILE A 95 3.18 13.01 1.76
C ILE A 95 3.24 12.94 3.30
N ALA A 96 4.31 13.47 3.92
CA ALA A 96 4.48 13.45 5.36
C ALA A 96 3.42 14.25 6.15
N ARG A 97 2.74 15.22 5.50
CA ARG A 97 1.65 16.01 6.10
C ARG A 97 0.28 15.46 5.77
N THR A 98 0.19 14.39 4.99
CA THR A 98 -1.09 13.81 4.61
C THR A 98 -1.64 13.04 5.80
N GLU A 99 -2.80 13.47 6.30
CA GLU A 99 -3.49 12.78 7.40
C GLU A 99 -4.13 11.49 6.90
N ILE A 100 -3.82 10.38 7.57
CA ILE A 100 -4.49 9.09 7.36
C ILE A 100 -5.91 9.21 7.88
N ARG A 101 -6.87 8.73 7.08
CA ARG A 101 -8.30 8.76 7.40
C ARG A 101 -8.82 7.33 7.54
N PRO A 102 -9.84 7.09 8.39
CA PRO A 102 -10.52 5.80 8.46
C PRO A 102 -11.00 5.35 7.08
N GLY A 103 -11.04 4.03 6.86
CA GLY A 103 -11.46 3.42 5.59
C GLY A 103 -10.30 3.13 4.62
N ARG A 104 -10.62 2.42 3.53
CA ARG A 104 -9.67 2.10 2.45
C ARG A 104 -9.66 3.16 1.37
N ALA A 105 -8.49 3.39 0.78
CA ALA A 105 -8.37 4.08 -0.51
C ALA A 105 -8.56 3.05 -1.65
N ASP A 106 -9.13 3.47 -2.78
CA ASP A 106 -9.16 2.62 -3.98
C ASP A 106 -7.77 2.63 -4.64
N LEU A 107 -6.98 1.58 -4.34
CA LEU A 107 -5.65 1.41 -4.90
C LEU A 107 -5.67 1.35 -6.44
N GLY A 108 -6.70 0.77 -7.03
CA GLY A 108 -6.87 0.70 -8.48
C GLY A 108 -7.00 2.09 -9.10
N GLU A 109 -7.84 2.95 -8.50
CA GLU A 109 -7.99 4.35 -8.90
C GLU A 109 -6.67 5.13 -8.77
N LEU A 110 -5.95 4.98 -7.64
CA LEU A 110 -4.66 5.64 -7.43
C LEU A 110 -3.63 5.26 -8.50
N ILE A 111 -3.58 3.98 -8.87
CA ILE A 111 -2.70 3.46 -9.92
C ILE A 111 -3.13 4.04 -11.28
N ASP A 112 -4.42 4.05 -11.58
CA ASP A 112 -4.93 4.58 -12.85
C ASP A 112 -4.68 6.07 -13.01
N MET A 113 -4.69 6.85 -11.93
CA MET A 113 -4.32 8.26 -11.94
C MET A 113 -2.86 8.50 -12.35
N LEU A 114 -1.97 7.52 -12.23
CA LEU A 114 -0.60 7.62 -12.75
C LEU A 114 -0.54 7.59 -14.29
N ASN A 115 -1.54 7.01 -14.95
CA ASN A 115 -1.63 7.00 -16.41
C ASN A 115 -1.97 8.37 -17.00
N ARG A 116 -2.38 9.35 -16.17
CA ARG A 116 -2.82 10.68 -16.61
C ARG A 116 -2.03 11.81 -15.92
N PRO A 117 -1.71 12.91 -16.62
CA PRO A 117 -1.63 12.99 -18.07
C PRO A 117 -0.58 11.99 -18.60
N PRO A 118 -0.62 11.58 -19.88
CA PRO A 118 0.39 10.71 -20.46
C PRO A 118 1.80 11.26 -20.25
N ARG A 119 2.74 10.40 -19.84
CA ARG A 119 4.14 10.75 -19.60
C ARG A 119 5.06 9.93 -20.49
N ARG A 120 6.30 10.40 -20.65
CA ARG A 120 7.37 9.60 -21.26
C ARG A 120 7.56 8.31 -20.45
N ARG A 121 8.04 7.25 -21.12
CA ARG A 121 8.43 6.00 -20.47
C ARG A 121 9.40 6.30 -19.33
N GLY A 122 9.18 5.62 -18.21
CA GLY A 122 9.94 5.84 -16.97
C GLY A 122 9.54 4.80 -15.94
N VAL A 123 9.97 5.00 -14.69
CA VAL A 123 9.63 4.11 -13.57
C VAL A 123 8.35 4.60 -12.91
N ALA A 124 7.39 3.69 -12.71
CA ALA A 124 6.20 3.96 -11.92
C ALA A 124 6.26 3.13 -10.63
N VAL A 125 6.18 3.81 -9.49
CA VAL A 125 6.24 3.18 -8.17
C VAL A 125 4.85 3.18 -7.55
N VAL A 126 4.43 2.04 -7.03
CA VAL A 126 3.21 1.86 -6.24
C VAL A 126 3.64 1.42 -4.84
N ILE A 127 3.23 2.16 -3.81
CA ILE A 127 3.53 1.85 -2.40
C ILE A 127 2.21 1.62 -1.69
N SER A 128 1.99 0.41 -1.17
CA SER A 128 0.76 -0.01 -0.47
C SER A 128 1.06 -1.30 0.31
N ASP A 129 0.15 -1.71 1.19
CA ASP A 129 0.17 -3.06 1.77
C ASP A 129 -0.50 -4.10 0.86
N PHE A 130 -1.13 -3.67 -0.24
CA PHE A 130 -1.82 -4.52 -1.23
C PHE A 130 -2.90 -5.43 -0.63
N LEU A 131 -3.47 -5.06 0.52
CA LEU A 131 -4.55 -5.83 1.15
C LEU A 131 -5.91 -5.63 0.46
N ALA A 132 -6.01 -4.65 -0.45
CA ALA A 132 -7.13 -4.53 -1.38
C ALA A 132 -7.25 -5.81 -2.23
N PRO A 133 -8.48 -6.26 -2.53
CA PRO A 133 -8.70 -7.42 -3.38
C PRO A 133 -7.89 -7.34 -4.70
N VAL A 134 -7.33 -8.46 -5.17
CA VAL A 134 -6.32 -8.50 -6.26
C VAL A 134 -6.87 -8.00 -7.61
N GLU A 135 -8.09 -8.36 -7.93
CA GLU A 135 -8.85 -7.89 -9.10
C GLU A 135 -9.01 -6.36 -9.19
N SER A 136 -9.00 -5.64 -8.07
CA SER A 136 -9.17 -4.18 -7.99
C SER A 136 -7.94 -3.42 -8.51
N TRP A 137 -6.74 -3.95 -8.29
CA TRP A 137 -5.49 -3.26 -8.64
C TRP A 137 -4.63 -3.99 -9.68
N SER A 138 -4.77 -5.31 -9.85
CA SER A 138 -3.91 -6.08 -10.77
C SER A 138 -4.00 -5.62 -12.23
N ARG A 139 -5.22 -5.33 -12.71
CA ARG A 139 -5.45 -4.79 -14.05
C ARG A 139 -4.87 -3.38 -14.21
N PRO A 140 -5.10 -2.41 -13.30
CA PRO A 140 -4.39 -1.13 -13.28
C PRO A 140 -2.86 -1.25 -13.30
N VAL A 141 -2.27 -2.15 -12.50
CA VAL A 141 -0.81 -2.39 -12.50
C VAL A 141 -0.33 -2.86 -13.87
N ARG A 142 -1.01 -3.85 -14.47
CA ARG A 142 -0.67 -4.36 -15.79
C ARG A 142 -0.74 -3.29 -16.87
N LYS A 143 -1.79 -2.45 -16.83
CA LYS A 143 -1.98 -1.31 -17.74
C LYS A 143 -0.86 -0.28 -17.59
N LEU A 144 -0.45 0.02 -16.36
CA LEU A 144 0.68 0.91 -16.07
C LEU A 144 2.00 0.34 -16.64
N GLY A 145 2.18 -0.98 -16.53
CA GLY A 145 3.31 -1.74 -17.08
C GLY A 145 3.49 -1.68 -18.59
N VAL A 146 2.43 -1.32 -19.35
CA VAL A 146 2.51 -1.16 -20.81
C VAL A 146 3.49 -0.04 -21.21
N ARG A 147 3.57 1.03 -20.40
CA ARG A 147 4.43 2.19 -20.70
C ARG A 147 5.56 2.40 -19.71
N HIS A 148 5.44 1.85 -18.51
CA HIS A 148 6.36 2.11 -17.41
C HIS A 148 6.97 0.84 -16.88
N ASP A 149 8.21 0.92 -16.40
CA ASP A 149 8.76 -0.14 -15.57
C ASP A 149 8.13 0.02 -14.19
N VAL A 150 7.32 -0.95 -13.76
CA VAL A 150 6.54 -0.85 -12.51
C VAL A 150 7.32 -1.48 -11.36
N LEU A 151 7.43 -0.73 -10.26
CA LEU A 151 7.92 -1.20 -8.96
C LEU A 151 6.77 -1.14 -7.95
N ALA A 152 6.33 -2.29 -7.48
CA ALA A 152 5.44 -2.42 -6.34
C ALA A 152 6.28 -2.58 -5.07
N ILE A 153 6.08 -1.66 -4.11
CA ILE A 153 6.67 -1.69 -2.78
C ILE A 153 5.57 -2.08 -1.80
N GLU A 154 5.62 -3.31 -1.32
CA GLU A 154 4.67 -3.87 -0.36
C GLU A 154 5.16 -3.65 1.07
N VAL A 155 4.37 -2.95 1.88
CA VAL A 155 4.70 -2.63 3.28
C VAL A 155 3.95 -3.56 4.23
N VAL A 156 4.67 -4.17 5.17
CA VAL A 156 4.16 -5.29 5.98
C VAL A 156 4.56 -5.15 7.43
N ASP A 157 3.66 -5.50 8.34
CA ASP A 157 3.99 -5.67 9.75
C ASP A 157 4.01 -7.17 10.14
N PRO A 158 4.93 -7.64 11.00
CA PRO A 158 4.96 -9.03 11.45
C PRO A 158 3.63 -9.53 12.02
N ARG A 159 2.86 -8.67 12.68
CA ARG A 159 1.58 -9.05 13.30
C ARG A 159 0.45 -9.24 12.29
N GLU A 160 0.65 -8.83 11.04
CA GLU A 160 -0.20 -9.22 9.91
C GLU A 160 0.07 -10.66 9.43
N LEU A 161 1.21 -11.24 9.85
CA LEU A 161 1.64 -12.59 9.48
C LEU A 161 1.40 -13.59 10.61
N GLU A 162 1.55 -13.15 11.86
CA GLU A 162 1.45 -14.01 13.04
C GLU A 162 0.72 -13.32 14.19
N LEU A 163 -0.20 -14.06 14.81
CA LEU A 163 -0.81 -13.66 16.06
C LEU A 163 0.10 -14.05 17.22
N PRO A 164 0.48 -13.12 18.12
CA PRO A 164 1.31 -13.43 19.28
C PRO A 164 0.50 -14.16 20.35
N ASP A 165 1.13 -15.01 21.15
CA ASP A 165 0.48 -15.70 22.28
C ASP A 165 0.42 -14.78 23.52
N VAL A 166 -0.53 -13.84 23.54
CA VAL A 166 -0.65 -12.82 24.61
C VAL A 166 -2.02 -12.83 25.30
N GLY A 167 -2.79 -13.92 25.14
CA GLY A 167 -4.13 -14.03 25.71
C GLY A 167 -5.19 -13.33 24.87
N VAL A 168 -5.98 -12.43 25.46
CA VAL A 168 -7.04 -11.71 24.74
C VAL A 168 -6.48 -10.41 24.19
N LEU A 169 -6.58 -10.22 22.88
CA LEU A 169 -6.14 -9.02 22.19
C LEU A 169 -7.33 -8.35 21.50
N THR A 170 -7.56 -7.07 21.79
CA THR A 170 -8.59 -6.27 21.13
C THR A 170 -7.99 -5.65 19.86
N LEU A 171 -8.43 -6.12 18.69
CA LEU A 171 -8.05 -5.59 17.38
C LEU A 171 -9.06 -4.55 16.93
N ALA A 172 -8.59 -3.40 16.46
CA ALA A 172 -9.41 -2.46 15.71
C ALA A 172 -9.33 -2.79 14.23
N ASP A 173 -10.47 -3.04 13.59
CA ASP A 173 -10.57 -3.10 12.13
C ASP A 173 -10.25 -1.70 11.57
N PRO A 174 -9.18 -1.52 10.78
CA PRO A 174 -8.80 -0.21 10.23
C PRO A 174 -9.84 0.34 9.25
N GLU A 175 -10.71 -0.48 8.68
CA GLU A 175 -11.71 -0.08 7.70
C GLU A 175 -12.98 0.46 8.35
N THR A 176 -13.43 -0.21 9.40
CA THR A 176 -14.71 0.07 10.05
C THR A 176 -14.56 0.76 11.40
N GLY A 177 -13.38 0.66 12.02
CA GLY A 177 -13.12 1.05 13.41
C GLY A 177 -13.72 0.08 14.43
N ALA A 178 -14.27 -1.06 14.00
CA ALA A 178 -14.87 -2.04 14.91
C ALA A 178 -13.79 -2.72 15.77
N LEU A 179 -14.08 -2.90 17.05
CA LEU A 179 -13.21 -3.62 17.98
C LEU A 179 -13.61 -5.10 18.00
N HIS A 180 -12.64 -5.98 17.79
CA HIS A 180 -12.77 -7.43 17.85
C HIS A 180 -11.86 -8.00 18.92
N GLU A 181 -12.42 -8.70 19.90
CA GLU A 181 -11.64 -9.46 20.86
C GLU A 181 -11.21 -10.79 20.24
N VAL A 182 -9.90 -11.02 20.19
CA VAL A 182 -9.29 -12.22 19.64
C VAL A 182 -8.57 -12.96 20.76
N HIS A 183 -9.00 -14.19 21.03
CA HIS A 183 -8.33 -15.10 21.96
C HIS A 183 -7.09 -15.70 21.29
N THR A 184 -5.97 -14.96 21.34
CA THR A 184 -4.70 -15.34 20.70
C THR A 184 -4.01 -16.53 21.38
N GLY A 185 -4.49 -17.00 22.53
CA GLY A 185 -4.02 -18.21 23.21
C GLY A 185 -4.37 -19.53 22.51
N ASP A 186 -5.30 -19.53 21.54
CA ASP A 186 -5.63 -20.73 20.77
C ASP A 186 -4.60 -20.97 19.64
N ALA A 187 -3.79 -22.02 19.79
CA ALA A 187 -2.79 -22.43 18.80
C ALA A 187 -3.41 -22.77 17.43
N LYS A 188 -4.65 -23.29 17.38
CA LYS A 188 -5.33 -23.59 16.11
C LYS A 188 -5.71 -22.32 15.37
N LEU A 189 -6.18 -21.30 16.11
CA LEU A 189 -6.46 -19.98 15.56
C LEU A 189 -5.19 -19.35 15.01
N ARG A 190 -4.09 -19.38 15.77
CA ARG A 190 -2.79 -18.85 15.31
C ARG A 190 -2.29 -19.53 14.04
N ALA A 191 -2.39 -20.86 13.96
CA ALA A 191 -1.99 -21.62 12.78
C ALA A 191 -2.85 -21.26 11.55
N ARG A 192 -4.18 -21.20 11.71
CA ARG A 192 -5.10 -20.82 10.63
C ARG A 192 -4.86 -19.39 10.14
N TYR A 193 -4.57 -18.46 11.06
CA TYR A 193 -4.24 -17.08 10.72
C TYR A 193 -2.95 -17.01 9.90
N ALA A 194 -1.88 -17.67 10.36
CA ALA A 194 -0.60 -17.70 9.64
C ALA A 194 -0.72 -18.34 8.25
N GLU A 195 -1.52 -19.40 8.11
CA GLU A 195 -1.80 -20.03 6.83
C GLU A 195 -2.55 -19.07 5.88
N ALA A 196 -3.62 -18.44 6.36
CA ALA A 196 -4.40 -17.48 5.57
C ALA A 196 -3.55 -16.27 5.14
N ALA A 197 -2.74 -15.72 6.05
CA ALA A 197 -1.80 -14.66 5.74
C ALA A 197 -0.81 -15.12 4.67
N GLY A 198 -0.21 -16.32 4.81
CA GLY A 198 0.69 -16.90 3.82
C GLY A 198 0.05 -17.05 2.44
N GLN A 199 -1.20 -17.50 2.37
CA GLN A 199 -1.96 -17.65 1.12
C GLN A 199 -2.19 -16.28 0.46
N GLN A 200 -2.69 -15.29 1.21
CA GLN A 200 -2.93 -13.94 0.70
C GLN A 200 -1.65 -13.30 0.15
N ARG A 201 -0.53 -13.46 0.87
CA ARG A 201 0.79 -13.00 0.42
C ARG A 201 1.26 -13.69 -0.86
N GLY A 202 1.03 -15.00 -0.96
CA GLY A 202 1.30 -15.77 -2.16
C GLY A 202 0.48 -15.27 -3.36
N GLU A 203 -0.78 -14.89 -3.14
CA GLU A 203 -1.65 -14.29 -4.17
C GLU A 203 -1.14 -12.94 -4.64
N ILE A 204 -0.83 -12.01 -3.72
CA ILE A 204 -0.27 -10.68 -4.06
C ILE A 204 1.01 -10.84 -4.88
N ALA A 205 1.95 -11.66 -4.42
CA ALA A 205 3.22 -11.89 -5.12
C ALA A 205 3.03 -12.53 -6.51
N ARG A 206 2.07 -13.46 -6.67
CA ARG A 206 1.73 -14.04 -7.98
C ARG A 206 1.10 -13.00 -8.90
N ALA A 207 0.18 -12.20 -8.41
CA ALA A 207 -0.52 -11.18 -9.19
C ALA A 207 0.42 -10.07 -9.66
N LEU A 208 1.31 -9.57 -8.79
CA LEU A 208 2.31 -8.56 -9.16
C LEU A 208 3.27 -9.09 -10.25
N ARG A 209 3.74 -10.33 -10.10
CA ARG A 209 4.58 -10.97 -11.14
C ARG A 209 3.83 -11.15 -12.46
N ALA A 210 2.58 -11.61 -12.42
CA ALA A 210 1.74 -11.76 -13.60
C ALA A 210 1.43 -10.42 -14.29
N ALA A 211 1.38 -9.33 -13.53
CA ALA A 211 1.26 -7.97 -14.04
C ALA A 211 2.57 -7.38 -14.57
N GLY A 212 3.70 -8.09 -14.45
CA GLY A 212 5.02 -7.64 -14.90
C GLY A 212 5.68 -6.61 -13.98
N ALA A 213 5.18 -6.44 -12.74
CA ALA A 213 5.75 -5.53 -11.78
C ALA A 213 6.92 -6.17 -11.03
N ALA A 214 8.01 -5.42 -10.87
CA ALA A 214 9.03 -5.77 -9.90
C ALA A 214 8.47 -5.57 -8.50
N HIS A 215 8.77 -6.48 -7.58
CA HIS A 215 8.17 -6.49 -6.25
C HIS A 215 9.25 -6.41 -5.16
N LEU A 216 9.22 -5.33 -4.36
CA LEU A 216 10.01 -5.12 -3.16
C LEU A 216 9.10 -5.21 -1.95
N ARG A 217 9.46 -6.00 -0.95
CA ARG A 217 8.77 -6.07 0.33
C ARG A 217 9.59 -5.37 1.41
N LEU A 218 8.97 -4.45 2.14
CA LEU A 218 9.55 -3.79 3.32
C LEU A 218 8.78 -4.21 4.56
N ARG A 219 9.48 -4.53 5.66
CA ARG A 219 8.86 -4.93 6.92
C ARG A 219 9.19 -3.97 8.05
N THR A 220 8.24 -3.74 8.95
CA THR A 220 8.39 -2.83 10.11
C THR A 220 9.43 -3.31 11.14
N ASP A 221 9.86 -4.57 11.07
CA ASP A 221 10.85 -5.18 11.96
C ASP A 221 12.25 -5.33 11.35
N THR A 222 12.43 -5.05 10.05
CA THR A 222 13.72 -5.21 9.33
C THR A 222 14.39 -3.86 9.03
N ASP A 223 15.67 -3.92 8.65
CA ASP A 223 16.37 -2.76 8.10
C ASP A 223 15.90 -2.52 6.65
N TRP A 224 14.93 -1.62 6.50
CA TRP A 224 14.32 -1.28 5.21
C TRP A 224 15.33 -0.72 4.20
N LEU A 225 16.39 -0.05 4.66
CA LEU A 225 17.39 0.53 3.77
C LEU A 225 18.22 -0.59 3.15
N LEU A 226 18.64 -1.56 3.96
CA LEU A 226 19.35 -2.74 3.49
C LEU A 226 18.52 -3.56 2.49
N ASP A 227 17.23 -3.77 2.79
CA ASP A 227 16.31 -4.49 1.91
C ASP A 227 16.17 -3.81 0.54
N MET A 228 16.03 -2.49 0.53
CA MET A 228 15.97 -1.70 -0.70
C MET A 228 17.28 -1.71 -1.49
N VAL A 229 18.44 -1.58 -0.82
CA VAL A 229 19.76 -1.64 -1.46
C VAL A 229 19.96 -3.00 -2.13
N ARG A 230 19.65 -4.09 -1.43
CA ARG A 230 19.71 -5.46 -1.98
C ARG A 230 18.83 -5.61 -3.21
N PHE A 231 17.61 -5.08 -3.16
CA PHE A 231 16.69 -5.12 -4.29
C PHE A 231 17.22 -4.34 -5.50
N VAL A 232 17.70 -3.10 -5.31
CA VAL A 232 18.27 -2.29 -6.39
C VAL A 232 19.51 -2.97 -7.00
N ALA A 233 20.36 -3.57 -6.17
CA ALA A 233 21.50 -4.35 -6.63
C ALA A 233 21.04 -5.54 -7.50
N ALA A 234 20.07 -6.33 -7.04
CA ALA A 234 19.53 -7.46 -7.81
C ALA A 234 18.93 -7.02 -9.16
N GLN A 235 18.20 -5.91 -9.19
CA GLN A 235 17.60 -5.34 -10.41
C GLN A 235 18.65 -4.89 -11.43
N ARG A 236 19.77 -4.31 -10.98
CA ARG A 236 20.88 -3.94 -11.87
C ARG A 236 21.47 -5.17 -12.56
N HIS A 237 21.75 -6.22 -11.80
CA HIS A 237 22.31 -7.46 -12.35
C HIS A 237 21.37 -8.15 -13.35
N ALA A 238 20.06 -8.16 -13.09
CA ALA A 238 19.07 -8.73 -14.00
C ALA A 238 19.03 -7.99 -15.35
N ARG A 239 19.12 -6.65 -15.33
CA ARG A 239 19.14 -5.83 -16.55
C ARG A 239 20.40 -6.04 -17.38
N THR A 240 21.57 -6.15 -16.75
CA THR A 240 22.84 -6.36 -17.45
C THR A 240 22.91 -7.75 -18.12
N ARG A 241 22.30 -8.78 -17.53
CA ARG A 241 22.24 -10.13 -18.13
C ARG A 241 21.22 -10.27 -19.25
N GLY A 242 20.16 -9.45 -19.26
CA GLY A 242 19.15 -9.45 -20.31
C GLY A 242 19.60 -8.76 -21.61
N THR A 243 20.74 -8.07 -21.63
CA THR A 243 21.26 -7.35 -22.81
C THR A 243 22.19 -8.20 -23.68
N THR A 244 22.42 -9.46 -23.34
CA THR A 244 23.36 -10.36 -24.02
C THR A 244 22.67 -11.48 -24.83
N ARG A 245 21.46 -11.25 -25.33
CA ARG A 245 20.73 -12.24 -26.11
C ARG A 245 20.03 -11.65 -27.33
#